data_AF-A0A3C1YEI0-F1
#
_entry.id   AF-A0A3C1YEI0-F1
#
_cell.length_a   1.000
_cell.length_b   1.000
_cell.length_c   1.000
_cell.angle_alpha   90.00
_cell.angle_beta   90.00
_cell.angle_gamma   90.00
#
_symmetry.space_group_name_H-M   'P 1'
#
loop_
_entity.id
_entity.type
_entity.pdbx_description
1 polymer ?
#
loop_
_entity_poly.entity_id
_entity_poly.type
_entity_poly.pdbx_seq_one_letter_code
_entity_poly.pdbx_strand_id
1 'polypeptide(L)' 'MPVLLNLVEKQVLDSVDDFLKKEGVCSCEQCKLDVAAIALNYLPPRYVVASQDAAYAKADLLSLQKY' A
#
# COMPACT_ATOMS: atom_id res chain seq x y z
N MET A 1 11.54 3.04 18.51
CA MET A 1 10.18 3.50 18.89
C MET A 1 9.15 2.65 18.14
N PRO A 2 8.00 2.31 18.74
CA PRO A 2 6.94 1.60 18.03
C PRO A 2 6.22 2.52 17.03
N VAL A 3 5.83 2.00 15.89
CA VAL A 3 5.11 2.72 14.82
C VAL A 3 3.83 1.93 14.47
N LEU A 4 2.73 2.64 14.32
CA LEU A 4 1.45 2.12 13.82
C LEU A 4 1.43 2.19 12.29
N LEU A 5 1.13 1.08 11.62
CA LEU A 5 1.20 0.98 10.16
C LEU A 5 -0.04 0.30 9.61
N ASN A 6 -0.60 0.82 8.52
CA ASN A 6 -1.57 0.08 7.70
C ASN A 6 -0.81 -0.68 6.61
N LEU A 7 -0.79 -2.01 6.69
CA LEU A 7 -0.10 -2.85 5.72
C LEU A 7 -0.72 -2.76 4.32
N VAL A 8 -2.04 -2.50 4.25
CA VAL A 8 -2.75 -2.37 2.97
C VAL A 8 -2.36 -1.09 2.25
N GLU A 9 -2.06 -0.02 2.98
CA GLU A 9 -1.62 1.25 2.40
C GLU A 9 -0.32 1.10 1.61
N LYS A 10 0.70 0.45 2.20
CA LYS A 10 1.93 0.14 1.48
C LYS A 10 1.67 -0.71 0.23
N GLN A 11 0.87 -1.77 0.36
CA GLN A 11 0.56 -2.65 -0.77
C GLN A 11 -0.17 -1.92 -1.91
N VAL A 12 -1.12 -1.04 -1.58
CA VAL A 12 -1.83 -0.23 -2.57
C VAL A 12 -0.87 0.73 -3.26
N LEU A 13 -0.06 1.48 -2.50
CA LEU A 13 0.90 2.42 -3.08
C LEU A 13 1.92 1.74 -4.00
N ASP A 14 2.42 0.56 -3.61
CA ASP A 14 3.32 -0.24 -4.43
C ASP A 14 2.65 -0.73 -5.73
N SER A 15 1.34 -1.01 -5.69
CA SER A 15 0.58 -1.56 -6.84
C SER A 15 0.08 -0.49 -7.81
N VAL A 16 -0.19 0.73 -7.33
CA VAL A 16 -0.84 1.79 -8.13
C VAL A 16 0.05 2.29 -9.26
N ASP A 17 1.37 2.42 -9.04
CA ASP A 17 2.29 2.92 -10.06
C ASP A 17 2.32 1.99 -11.29
N ASP A 18 2.40 0.68 -11.06
CA ASP A 18 2.38 -0.33 -12.13
C ASP A 18 1.01 -0.43 -12.80
N PHE A 19 -0.07 -0.35 -12.02
CA PHE A 19 -1.44 -0.35 -12.54
C PHE A 19 -1.67 0.81 -13.51
N LEU A 20 -1.33 2.05 -13.13
CA LEU A 20 -1.56 3.22 -13.99
C LEU A 20 -0.73 3.18 -15.28
N LYS A 21 0.52 2.73 -15.19
CA LYS A 21 1.39 2.54 -16.37
C LYS A 21 0.81 1.49 -17.32
N LYS A 22 0.31 0.38 -16.79
CA LYS A 22 -0.28 -0.72 -17.57
C LYS A 22 -1.56 -0.29 -18.29
N GLU A 23 -2.42 0.48 -17.62
CA GLU A 23 -3.67 0.97 -18.20
C GLU A 23 -3.46 2.18 -19.15
N GLY A 24 -2.23 2.71 -19.26
CA GLY A 24 -1.91 3.81 -20.17
C GLY A 24 -2.55 5.14 -19.81
N VAL A 25 -2.85 5.35 -18.52
CA VAL A 25 -3.48 6.57 -18.00
C VAL A 25 -2.46 7.50 -17.32
N CYS A 26 -2.91 8.67 -16.88
CA CYS A 26 -2.05 9.61 -16.16
C CYS A 26 -1.43 8.98 -14.90
N SER A 27 -0.11 9.00 -14.80
CA SER A 27 0.65 8.48 -13.66
C SER A 27 1.34 9.59 -12.86
N CYS A 28 0.77 10.80 -12.82
CA CYS A 28 1.28 11.87 -11.96
C CYS A 28 0.96 11.56 -10.48
N GLU A 29 1.66 12.24 -9.56
CA GLU A 29 1.48 12.04 -8.12
C GLU A 29 0.03 12.22 -7.66
N GLN A 30 -0.68 13.23 -8.18
CA GLN A 30 -2.09 13.45 -7.85
C GLN A 30 -2.95 12.24 -8.25
N CYS A 31 -2.83 11.75 -9.48
CA CYS A 31 -3.63 10.61 -9.95
C CYS A 31 -3.30 9.31 -9.19
N LYS A 32 -2.04 9.10 -8.82
CA LYS A 32 -1.64 7.97 -7.97
C LYS A 32 -2.35 8.03 -6.61
N LEU A 33 -2.31 9.19 -5.96
CA LEU A 33 -2.92 9.38 -4.65
C LEU A 33 -4.45 9.28 -4.70
N ASP A 34 -5.10 9.80 -5.75
CA ASP A 34 -6.54 9.70 -5.94
C ASP A 34 -6.99 8.23 -6.06
N VAL A 35 -6.28 7.44 -6.87
CA VAL A 35 -6.57 6.02 -7.07
C VAL A 35 -6.29 5.22 -5.79
N ALA A 36 -5.19 5.52 -5.10
CA ALA A 36 -4.87 4.91 -3.81
C ALA A 36 -5.94 5.21 -2.76
N ALA A 37 -6.40 6.47 -2.67
CA ALA A 37 -7.45 6.88 -1.74
C ALA A 37 -8.77 6.16 -2.01
N ILE A 38 -9.18 6.05 -3.29
CA ILE A 38 -10.35 5.25 -3.68
C ILE A 38 -10.16 3.80 -3.22
N ALA A 39 -9.04 3.15 -3.57
CA ALA A 39 -8.79 1.76 -3.22
C ALA A 39 -8.82 1.53 -1.71
N LEU A 40 -8.17 2.39 -0.92
CA LEU A 40 -8.09 2.26 0.54
C LEU A 40 -9.43 2.50 1.24
N ASN A 41 -10.34 3.28 0.63
CA ASN A 41 -11.71 3.43 1.14
C ASN A 41 -12.56 2.16 0.94
N TYR A 42 -12.23 1.32 -0.05
CA TYR A 42 -12.95 0.08 -0.33
C TYR A 42 -12.29 -1.17 0.28
N LEU A 43 -11.00 -1.11 0.62
CA LEU A 43 -10.26 -2.23 1.18
C LEU A 43 -10.26 -2.20 2.72
N PRO A 44 -10.45 -3.34 3.40
CA PRO A 44 -10.38 -3.38 4.85
C PRO A 44 -8.96 -3.08 5.33
N PRO A 45 -8.75 -2.11 6.24
CA PRO A 45 -7.41 -1.76 6.71
C PRO A 45 -6.82 -2.90 7.54
N ARG A 46 -5.49 -3.07 7.49
CA ARG A 46 -4.76 -4.04 8.32
C ARG A 46 -3.67 -3.34 9.11
N TYR A 47 -4.01 -2.92 10.33
CA TYR A 47 -3.07 -2.21 11.19
C TYR A 47 -2.18 -3.15 12.00
N VAL A 48 -0.90 -2.81 12.10
CA VAL A 48 0.07 -3.49 12.98
C VAL A 48 0.93 -2.48 13.73
N VAL A 49 1.41 -2.88 14.89
CA VAL A 49 2.49 -2.18 15.60
C VAL A 49 3.81 -2.89 15.29
N ALA A 50 4.80 -2.13 14.85
CA ALA A 50 6.14 -2.63 14.56
C ALA A 50 7.20 -1.73 15.21
N SER A 51 8.36 -2.30 15.53
CA SER A 51 9.56 -1.47 15.69
C SER A 51 9.91 -0.86 14.33
N GLN A 52 10.49 0.34 14.32
CA GLN A 52 10.87 1.05 13.11
C GLN A 52 11.66 0.18 12.10
N ASP A 53 12.50 -0.74 12.59
CA ASP A 53 13.26 -1.67 11.75
C ASP A 53 12.43 -2.87 11.25
N ALA A 54 11.43 -3.31 12.02
CA ALA A 54 10.54 -4.43 11.65
C ALA A 54 9.32 -4.00 10.82
N ALA A 55 9.07 -2.69 10.72
CA ALA A 55 8.00 -2.08 9.93
C ALA A 55 8.04 -2.51 8.47
N TYR A 56 9.23 -2.40 7.86
CA TYR A 56 9.46 -2.75 6.47
C TYR A 56 9.31 -4.25 6.22
N ALA A 57 9.83 -5.09 7.12
CA ALA A 57 9.79 -6.55 7.03
C ALA A 57 8.37 -7.14 7.18
N LYS A 58 7.50 -6.56 8.02
CA LYS A 58 6.13 -7.06 8.22
C LYS A 58 5.20 -6.78 7.05
N ALA A 59 5.40 -5.67 6.33
CA ALA A 59 4.61 -5.40 5.14
C ALA A 59 4.92 -6.38 4.00
N ASP A 60 6.16 -6.85 3.91
CA ASP A 60 6.55 -7.89 2.94
C ASP A 60 5.94 -9.27 3.28
N LEU A 61 5.59 -9.53 4.55
CA LEU A 61 4.86 -10.75 4.91
C LEU A 61 3.41 -10.75 4.42
N LEU A 62 2.80 -9.57 4.22
CA LEU A 62 1.44 -9.47 3.67
C LEU A 62 1.44 -9.74 2.16
N SER A 63 2.47 -9.29 1.43
CA SER A 63 2.63 -9.58 0.00
C SER A 63 2.95 -11.04 -0.30
N LEU A 64 3.38 -11.81 0.72
CA LEU A 64 3.54 -13.27 0.66
C LEU A 64 2.23 -14.05 0.86
N GLN A 65 1.14 -13.40 1.32
CA GLN A 65 -0.20 -14.01 1.34
C GLN A 65 -0.83 -13.92 -0.06
N LYS A 66 -0.16 -14.51 -1.07
CA LYS A 66 -0.80 -14.87 -2.33
C LYS A 66 -1.70 -16.08 -2.07
N TYR A 67 -3.00 -15.84 -1.98
CA TYR A 67 -4.00 -16.87 -2.26
C TYR A 67 -4.07 -17.11 -3.77
#